data_AF-A0A1E3H7Y8-F1
#
_entry.id   AF-A0A1E3H7Y8-F1
#
_cell.length_a   1.000
_cell.length_b   1.000
_cell.length_c   1.000
_cell.angle_alpha   90.00
_cell.angle_beta   90.00
_cell.angle_gamma   90.00
#
_symmetry.space_group_name_H-M   'P 1'
#
loop_
_entity.id
_entity.type
_entity.pdbx_description
1 polymer ?
#
loop_
_entity_poly.entity_id
_entity_poly.type
_entity_poly.pdbx_seq_one_letter_code
_entity_poly.pdbx_strand_id
1 'polypeptide(L)'
;MARQDLNDIFAQTSFLYGGNADYIEELHARYQADPASVDPQWRDFFDALADDGDDVRKSAEGASWERPNWPIAANGDLVAALDGNWAETTKVIEKKLKEKAAAPGAAPASASDIQQAARDSVRAIMMIRAYRMRGHLHANLDPLGLAKKLDHEELHPSSYGFTDATWTAGSSSTTCSASNTRRCAR
;
A
#
# COMPACT_ATOMS: atom_id res chain seq x y z
N MET A 1 -0.84 24.17 55.46
CA MET A 1 -0.03 22.94 55.29
C MET A 1 -0.53 22.11 54.11
N ALA A 2 -1.86 21.90 53.92
CA ALA A 2 -2.43 21.09 52.83
C ALA A 2 -1.94 21.30 51.37
N ARG A 3 -1.43 22.48 50.96
CA ARG A 3 -0.86 22.66 49.61
C ARG A 3 0.54 22.07 49.44
N GLN A 4 1.33 22.01 50.51
CA GLN A 4 2.68 21.42 50.44
C GLN A 4 2.59 19.91 50.36
N ASP A 5 1.75 19.29 51.20
CA ASP A 5 1.56 17.84 51.24
C ASP A 5 1.14 17.26 49.87
N LEU A 6 0.23 17.96 49.16
CA LEU A 6 -0.19 17.55 47.82
C LEU A 6 0.92 17.68 46.76
N ASN A 7 1.77 18.71 46.87
CA ASN A 7 2.89 18.90 45.97
C ASN A 7 3.98 17.85 46.19
N ASP A 8 4.21 17.46 47.45
CA ASP A 8 5.17 16.43 47.80
C ASP A 8 4.73 15.05 47.30
N ILE A 9 3.45 14.71 47.47
CA ILE A 9 2.86 13.48 46.89
C ILE A 9 2.95 13.51 45.36
N PHE A 10 2.65 14.64 44.74
CA PHE A 10 2.77 14.78 43.29
C PHE A 10 4.22 14.59 42.81
N ALA A 11 5.20 15.20 43.47
CA ALA A 11 6.61 15.02 43.12
C ALA A 11 7.04 13.55 43.24
N GLN A 12 6.60 12.86 44.29
CA GLN A 12 6.88 11.44 44.51
C GLN A 12 6.18 10.51 43.53
N THR A 13 5.03 10.87 42.96
CA THR A 13 4.26 10.00 42.04
C THR A 13 4.32 10.45 40.59
N SER A 14 4.91 11.61 40.31
CA SER A 14 4.99 12.18 38.95
C SER A 14 5.70 11.29 37.95
N PHE A 15 6.53 10.36 38.42
CA PHE A 15 7.17 9.35 37.58
C PHE A 15 6.22 8.22 37.17
N LEU A 16 5.03 8.08 37.76
CA LEU A 16 4.04 7.05 37.41
C LEU A 16 2.99 7.61 36.44
N TYR A 17 3.42 8.17 35.31
CA TYR A 17 2.50 8.76 34.33
C TYR A 17 2.47 7.92 33.03
N GLY A 18 1.37 8.01 32.27
CA GLY A 18 1.18 7.12 31.11
C GLY A 18 2.26 7.23 30.03
N GLY A 19 3.03 8.32 29.97
CA GLY A 19 4.09 8.50 28.96
C GLY A 19 5.36 7.67 29.22
N ASN A 20 5.56 7.16 30.43
CA ASN A 20 6.67 6.28 30.75
C ASN A 20 6.23 4.91 31.28
N ALA A 21 4.96 4.54 31.07
CA ALA A 21 4.40 3.26 31.47
C ALA A 21 5.21 2.09 30.88
N ASP A 22 5.43 2.07 29.56
CA ASP A 22 6.21 1.02 28.88
C ASP A 22 7.61 0.82 29.47
N TYR A 23 8.29 1.91 29.83
CA TYR A 23 9.62 1.86 30.43
C TYR A 23 9.59 1.24 31.83
N ILE A 24 8.59 1.61 32.65
CA ILE A 24 8.44 1.07 34.01
C ILE A 24 8.04 -0.41 33.94
N GLU A 25 7.17 -0.79 33.00
CA GLU A 25 6.77 -2.18 32.76
C GLU A 25 7.97 -3.04 32.36
N GLU A 26 8.81 -2.56 31.44
CA GLU A 26 10.04 -3.26 31.06
C GLU A 26 11.04 -3.35 32.25
N LEU A 27 11.17 -2.27 33.02
CA LEU A 27 12.04 -2.24 34.21
C LEU A 27 11.56 -3.23 35.28
N HIS A 28 10.25 -3.34 35.47
CA HIS A 28 9.66 -4.31 36.40
C HIS A 28 9.85 -5.75 35.89
N ALA A 29 9.70 -6.01 34.59
CA ALA A 29 9.97 -7.33 34.02
C ALA A 29 11.44 -7.74 34.18
N ARG A 30 12.38 -6.79 34.02
CA ARG A 30 13.81 -7.01 34.30
C ARG A 30 14.06 -7.31 35.77
N TYR A 31 13.39 -6.59 36.69
CA TYR A 31 13.44 -6.87 38.13
C TYR A 31 13.01 -8.30 38.47
N GLN A 32 11.90 -8.76 37.88
CA GLN A 32 11.39 -10.12 38.09
C GLN A 32 12.32 -11.21 37.53
N ALA A 33 13.10 -10.89 36.49
CA ALA A 33 14.10 -11.82 35.94
C ALA A 33 15.40 -11.83 36.75
N ASP A 34 15.88 -10.66 37.17
CA ASP A 34 17.05 -10.49 38.03
C ASP A 34 16.88 -9.24 38.92
N PRO A 35 16.67 -9.41 40.23
CA PRO A 35 16.57 -8.29 41.16
C PRO A 35 17.80 -7.38 41.17
N ALA A 36 19.01 -7.90 40.89
CA ALA A 36 20.23 -7.12 40.87
C ALA A 36 20.36 -6.22 39.61
N SER A 37 19.48 -6.40 38.62
CA SER A 37 19.50 -5.63 37.37
C SER A 37 18.95 -4.21 37.49
N VAL A 38 18.25 -3.90 38.59
CA VAL A 38 17.65 -2.58 38.84
C VAL A 38 18.23 -1.92 40.09
N ASP A 39 18.15 -0.59 40.13
CA ASP A 39 18.65 0.19 41.26
C ASP A 39 17.90 -0.15 42.57
N PRO A 40 18.54 0.00 43.74
CA PRO A 40 17.93 -0.33 45.03
C PRO A 40 16.57 0.33 45.27
N GLN A 41 16.41 1.59 44.87
CA GLN A 41 15.15 2.33 45.04
C GLN A 41 13.99 1.72 44.23
N TRP A 42 14.30 1.14 43.06
CA TRP A 42 13.32 0.45 42.23
C TRP A 42 12.97 -0.93 42.78
N ARG A 43 13.94 -1.64 43.38
CA ARG A 43 13.66 -2.90 44.09
C ARG A 43 12.68 -2.68 45.22
N ASP A 44 12.95 -1.70 46.09
CA ASP A 44 12.09 -1.39 47.24
C ASP A 44 10.66 -1.02 46.77
N PHE A 45 10.55 -0.32 45.65
CA PHE A 45 9.27 0.04 45.04
C PHE A 45 8.51 -1.18 44.50
N PHE A 46 9.16 -2.07 43.74
CA PHE A 46 8.52 -3.27 43.20
C PHE A 46 8.21 -4.31 44.28
N ASP A 47 9.05 -4.42 45.31
CA ASP A 47 8.80 -5.26 46.49
C ASP A 47 7.55 -4.80 47.26
N ALA A 48 7.35 -3.48 47.36
CA ALA A 48 6.16 -2.93 47.99
C ALA A 48 4.86 -3.21 47.20
N LEU A 49 4.97 -3.47 45.88
CA LEU A 49 3.84 -3.75 45.01
C LEU A 49 3.33 -5.20 45.15
N ALA A 50 4.24 -6.14 45.46
CA ALA A 50 3.95 -7.56 45.68
C ALA A 50 3.17 -8.24 44.54
N ASP A 51 3.42 -7.82 43.30
CA ASP A 51 2.84 -8.42 42.10
C ASP A 51 3.41 -9.82 41.81
N ASP A 52 2.61 -10.65 41.15
CA ASP A 52 3.04 -11.97 40.67
C ASP A 52 4.02 -11.82 39.50
N GLY A 53 5.23 -12.37 39.64
CA GLY A 53 6.30 -12.23 38.66
C GLY A 53 5.99 -12.86 37.30
N ASP A 54 5.10 -13.86 37.22
CA ASP A 54 4.68 -14.44 35.94
C ASP A 54 3.69 -13.53 35.20
N ASP A 55 2.82 -12.84 35.92
CA ASP A 55 1.87 -11.90 35.33
C ASP A 55 2.54 -10.61 34.87
N VAL A 56 3.56 -10.14 35.60
CA VAL A 56 4.42 -9.02 35.16
C VAL A 56 5.13 -9.37 33.84
N ARG A 57 5.66 -10.59 33.73
CA ARG A 57 6.37 -11.05 32.53
C ARG A 57 5.45 -11.17 31.32
N LYS A 58 4.27 -11.75 31.49
CA LYS A 58 3.25 -11.83 30.42
C LYS A 58 2.79 -10.45 29.96
N SER A 59 2.65 -9.50 30.88
CA SER A 59 2.27 -8.14 30.54
C SER A 59 3.35 -7.44 29.71
N ALA A 60 4.62 -7.63 30.06
CA ALA A 60 5.76 -7.08 29.33
C ALA A 60 6.00 -7.72 27.95
N GLU A 61 5.57 -8.97 27.73
CA GLU A 61 5.58 -9.61 26.41
C GLU A 61 4.58 -8.98 25.42
N GLY A 62 3.69 -8.13 25.91
CA GLY A 62 2.70 -7.41 25.11
C GLY A 62 1.38 -8.15 24.98
N ALA A 63 0.47 -7.55 24.22
CA ALA A 63 -0.86 -8.10 24.04
C ALA A 63 -0.83 -9.37 23.19
N SER A 64 -1.36 -10.47 23.71
CA SER A 64 -1.47 -11.75 22.97
C SER A 64 -2.33 -11.68 21.70
N TRP A 65 -3.13 -10.62 21.54
CA TRP A 65 -3.94 -10.36 20.35
C TRP A 65 -3.23 -9.47 19.31
N GLU A 66 -2.02 -9.00 19.61
CA GLU A 66 -1.23 -8.22 18.66
C GLU A 66 -0.91 -9.07 17.43
N ARG A 67 -1.24 -8.52 16.27
CA ARG A 67 -1.04 -9.23 15.00
C ARG A 67 0.30 -8.78 14.42
N PRO A 68 1.24 -9.70 14.11
CA PRO A 68 2.58 -9.35 13.64
C PRO A 68 2.63 -8.50 12.36
N ASN A 69 1.55 -8.48 11.58
CA ASN A 69 1.45 -7.79 10.29
C ASN A 69 0.42 -6.66 10.29
N TRP A 70 0.07 -6.14 11.47
CA TRP A 70 -0.85 -5.01 11.62
C TRP A 70 -0.09 -3.70 11.90
N PRO A 71 -0.50 -2.55 11.34
CA PRO A 71 -1.60 -2.38 10.39
C PRO A 71 -1.24 -2.90 9.00
N ILE A 72 -2.17 -3.63 8.38
CA ILE A 72 -2.01 -4.07 6.99
C ILE A 72 -2.17 -2.83 6.11
N ALA A 73 -1.09 -2.39 5.48
CA ALA A 73 -1.16 -1.32 4.49
C ALA A 73 -2.15 -1.74 3.38
N ALA A 74 -3.19 -0.93 3.16
CA ALA A 74 -4.04 -1.10 2.01
C ALA A 74 -3.18 -0.91 0.76
N ASN A 75 -3.16 -1.89 -0.14
CA ASN A 75 -2.34 -1.86 -1.36
C ASN A 75 -3.21 -2.17 -2.58
N GLY A 76 -2.71 -1.85 -3.76
CA GLY A 76 -3.35 -2.17 -5.05
C GLY A 76 -3.67 -0.94 -5.88
N ASP A 77 -4.21 -1.17 -7.09
CA ASP A 77 -4.48 -0.14 -8.10
C ASP A 77 -5.29 1.04 -7.55
N LEU A 78 -6.36 0.76 -6.80
CA LEU A 78 -7.21 1.82 -6.24
C LEU A 78 -6.47 2.71 -5.22
N VAL A 79 -5.61 2.12 -4.39
CA VAL A 79 -4.83 2.85 -3.39
C VAL A 79 -3.72 3.64 -4.06
N ALA A 80 -2.96 3.00 -4.96
CA ALA A 80 -1.93 3.64 -5.78
C ALA A 80 -2.46 4.85 -6.55
N ALA A 81 -3.72 4.79 -6.96
CA ALA A 81 -4.37 5.85 -7.70
C ALA A 81 -4.95 6.98 -6.80
N LEU A 82 -4.94 6.81 -5.48
CA LEU A 82 -5.32 7.82 -4.48
C LEU A 82 -4.09 8.49 -3.86
N ASP A 83 -3.02 7.73 -3.59
CA ASP A 83 -1.78 8.21 -2.96
C ASP A 83 -0.64 8.50 -3.96
N GLY A 84 -0.79 8.11 -5.22
CA GLY A 84 0.20 8.27 -6.29
C GLY A 84 1.35 7.24 -6.26
N ASN A 85 1.29 6.24 -5.37
CA ASN A 85 2.34 5.25 -5.19
C ASN A 85 2.22 4.08 -6.17
N TRP A 86 2.65 4.30 -7.41
CA TRP A 86 2.61 3.29 -8.49
C TRP A 86 3.80 2.32 -8.51
N ALA A 87 4.80 2.49 -7.63
CA ALA A 87 6.05 1.72 -7.68
C ALA A 87 5.84 0.21 -7.53
N GLU A 88 4.95 -0.19 -6.62
CA GLU A 88 4.66 -1.61 -6.36
C GLU A 88 3.88 -2.23 -7.54
N THR A 89 2.89 -1.51 -8.06
CA THR A 89 2.11 -1.94 -9.23
C THR A 89 2.97 -2.10 -10.48
N THR A 90 3.94 -1.20 -10.72
CA THR A 90 4.86 -1.33 -11.86
C THR A 90 5.71 -2.58 -11.73
N LYS A 91 6.26 -2.90 -10.55
CA LYS A 91 7.03 -4.13 -10.33
C LYS A 91 6.20 -5.39 -10.58
N VAL A 92 4.95 -5.42 -10.11
CA VAL A 92 4.04 -6.54 -10.34
C VAL A 92 3.76 -6.72 -11.83
N ILE A 93 3.49 -5.63 -12.55
CA ILE A 93 3.26 -5.64 -13.99
C ILE A 93 4.51 -6.09 -14.75
N GLU A 94 5.69 -5.56 -14.42
CA GLU A 94 6.96 -5.99 -15.01
C GLU A 94 7.23 -7.47 -14.81
N LYS A 95 6.98 -7.99 -13.60
CA LYS A 95 7.09 -9.43 -13.31
C LYS A 95 6.16 -10.23 -14.22
N LYS A 96 4.90 -9.81 -14.35
CA LYS A 96 3.90 -10.45 -15.22
C LYS A 96 4.28 -10.38 -16.71
N LEU A 97 4.87 -9.27 -17.15
CA LEU A 97 5.37 -9.10 -18.52
C LEU A 97 6.58 -9.99 -18.79
N LYS A 98 7.53 -10.11 -17.84
CA LYS A 98 8.68 -11.03 -17.94
C LYS A 98 8.21 -12.49 -18.00
N GLU A 99 7.27 -12.87 -17.13
CA GLU A 99 6.65 -14.20 -17.15
C GLU A 99 5.99 -14.50 -18.52
N LYS A 100 5.26 -13.52 -19.08
CA LYS A 100 4.62 -13.64 -20.40
C LYS A 100 5.63 -13.69 -21.55
N ALA A 101 6.72 -12.93 -21.48
CA ALA A 101 7.78 -12.93 -22.48
C ALA A 101 8.63 -14.23 -22.47
N ALA A 102 8.69 -14.92 -21.31
CA ALA A 102 9.35 -16.21 -21.18
C ALA A 102 8.45 -17.41 -21.59
N ALA A 103 7.19 -17.17 -21.97
CA ALA A 103 6.27 -18.23 -22.36
C ALA A 103 6.62 -18.82 -23.74
N PRO A 104 6.39 -20.13 -23.98
CA PRO A 104 6.66 -20.77 -25.27
C PRO A 104 5.86 -20.09 -26.39
N GLY A 105 6.56 -19.60 -27.42
CA GLY A 105 5.95 -18.92 -28.57
C GLY A 105 5.87 -17.39 -28.49
N ALA A 106 6.38 -16.77 -27.43
CA ALA A 106 6.52 -15.32 -27.35
C ALA A 106 7.72 -14.81 -28.17
N ALA A 107 7.56 -13.65 -28.83
CA ALA A 107 8.65 -12.97 -29.51
C ALA A 107 9.71 -12.52 -28.49
N PRO A 108 11.02 -12.54 -28.83
CA PRO A 108 12.06 -12.06 -27.93
C PRO A 108 11.87 -10.55 -27.69
N ALA A 109 11.47 -10.20 -26.48
CA ALA A 109 11.36 -8.81 -26.03
C ALA A 109 12.63 -8.41 -25.28
N SER A 110 13.19 -7.26 -25.60
CA SER A 110 14.33 -6.71 -24.86
C SER A 110 13.90 -6.22 -23.48
N ALA A 111 14.85 -6.07 -22.55
CA ALA A 111 14.56 -5.50 -21.23
C ALA A 111 13.97 -4.08 -21.30
N SER A 112 14.34 -3.31 -22.33
CA SER A 112 13.79 -1.97 -22.59
C SER A 112 12.32 -2.05 -23.02
N ASP A 113 11.96 -3.03 -23.84
CA ASP A 113 10.57 -3.19 -24.32
C ASP A 113 9.63 -3.56 -23.17
N ILE A 114 10.12 -4.41 -22.24
CA ILE A 114 9.37 -4.78 -21.04
C ILE A 114 9.13 -3.56 -20.14
N GLN A 115 10.12 -2.70 -19.99
CA GLN A 115 10.03 -1.46 -19.21
C GLN A 115 9.04 -0.47 -19.85
N GLN A 116 9.08 -0.31 -21.17
CA GLN A 116 8.12 0.53 -21.90
C GLN A 116 6.70 -0.02 -21.78
N ALA A 117 6.51 -1.32 -22.00
CA ALA A 117 5.22 -1.98 -21.86
C ALA A 117 4.65 -1.89 -20.43
N ALA A 118 5.51 -1.90 -19.40
CA ALA A 118 5.08 -1.71 -18.02
C ALA A 118 4.55 -0.29 -17.77
N ARG A 119 5.24 0.74 -18.29
CA ARG A 119 4.79 2.14 -18.20
C ARG A 119 3.49 2.37 -18.97
N ASP A 120 3.36 1.79 -20.15
CA ASP A 120 2.16 1.91 -20.97
C ASP A 120 0.97 1.18 -20.34
N SER A 121 1.21 0.06 -19.63
CA SER A 121 0.17 -0.61 -18.84
C SER A 121 -0.34 0.27 -17.70
N VAL A 122 0.54 0.99 -16.99
CA VAL A 122 0.14 1.95 -15.94
C VAL A 122 -0.69 3.09 -16.53
N ARG A 123 -0.25 3.67 -17.66
CA ARG A 123 -1.02 4.70 -18.38
C ARG A 123 -2.40 4.20 -18.81
N ALA A 124 -2.49 2.95 -19.28
CA ALA A 124 -3.74 2.33 -19.68
C ALA A 124 -4.68 2.14 -18.49
N ILE A 125 -4.17 1.71 -17.34
CA ILE A 125 -4.95 1.56 -16.10
C ILE A 125 -5.52 2.92 -15.67
N MET A 126 -4.70 3.98 -15.69
CA MET A 126 -5.15 5.34 -15.40
C MET A 126 -6.29 5.78 -16.33
N MET A 127 -6.15 5.53 -17.64
CA MET A 127 -7.17 5.84 -18.64
C MET A 127 -8.47 5.04 -18.40
N ILE A 128 -8.38 3.72 -18.17
CA ILE A 128 -9.55 2.87 -17.86
C ILE A 128 -10.31 3.42 -16.64
N ARG A 129 -9.58 3.84 -15.60
CA ARG A 129 -10.20 4.44 -14.41
C ARG A 129 -10.92 5.75 -14.74
N ALA A 130 -10.32 6.63 -15.55
CA ALA A 130 -10.96 7.86 -15.98
C ALA A 130 -12.28 7.58 -16.72
N TYR A 131 -12.30 6.60 -17.64
CA TYR A 131 -13.53 6.15 -18.29
C TYR A 131 -14.56 5.56 -17.32
N ARG A 132 -14.13 4.80 -16.31
CA ARG A 132 -15.05 4.26 -15.30
C ARG A 132 -15.70 5.35 -14.46
N MET A 133 -14.96 6.40 -14.12
CA MET A 133 -15.46 7.48 -13.25
C MET A 133 -16.23 8.54 -14.03
N ARG A 134 -15.74 8.95 -15.21
CA ARG A 134 -16.23 10.10 -15.98
C ARG A 134 -16.73 9.74 -17.38
N GLY A 135 -16.69 8.48 -17.79
CA GLY A 135 -17.14 8.06 -19.13
C GLY A 135 -18.62 8.32 -19.41
N HIS A 136 -19.45 8.48 -18.37
CA HIS A 136 -20.84 8.91 -18.52
C HIS A 136 -20.97 10.28 -19.19
N LEU A 137 -19.96 11.14 -19.08
CA LEU A 137 -19.92 12.45 -19.75
C LEU A 137 -19.73 12.33 -21.27
N HIS A 138 -19.07 11.26 -21.72
CA HIS A 138 -18.84 10.99 -23.14
C HIS A 138 -19.92 10.07 -23.74
N ALA A 139 -20.80 9.50 -22.91
CA ALA A 139 -21.84 8.58 -23.35
C ALA A 139 -22.88 9.28 -24.23
N ASN A 140 -23.38 8.57 -25.25
CA ASN A 140 -24.45 9.08 -26.11
C ASN A 140 -25.83 8.79 -25.49
N LEU A 141 -26.24 9.61 -24.53
CA LEU A 141 -27.48 9.42 -23.76
C LEU A 141 -28.68 10.19 -24.31
N ASP A 142 -28.45 11.20 -25.14
CA ASP A 142 -29.52 12.04 -25.69
C ASP A 142 -29.97 11.55 -27.07
N PRO A 143 -31.18 10.95 -27.19
CA PRO A 143 -31.71 10.51 -28.49
C PRO A 143 -32.16 11.67 -29.38
N LEU A 144 -32.40 12.86 -28.82
CA LEU A 144 -32.84 14.06 -29.55
C LEU A 144 -31.67 14.94 -29.99
N GLY A 145 -30.49 14.77 -29.39
CA GLY A 145 -29.26 15.49 -29.76
C GLY A 145 -29.32 17.00 -29.48
N LEU A 146 -30.08 17.42 -28.48
CA LEU A 146 -30.24 18.82 -28.09
C LEU A 146 -29.06 19.31 -27.23
N ALA A 147 -28.46 18.42 -26.44
CA ALA A 147 -27.30 18.75 -25.62
C ALA A 147 -26.01 18.77 -26.46
N LYS A 148 -25.25 19.86 -26.35
CA LYS A 148 -23.89 19.92 -26.91
C LYS A 148 -22.97 19.07 -26.03
N LYS A 149 -22.34 18.05 -26.61
CA LYS A 149 -21.29 17.29 -25.95
C LYS A 149 -20.09 18.19 -25.73
N LEU A 150 -19.67 18.32 -24.47
CA LEU A 150 -18.41 18.98 -24.13
C LEU A 150 -17.30 17.94 -24.33
N ASP A 151 -16.27 18.32 -25.09
CA ASP A 151 -15.09 17.48 -25.21
C ASP A 151 -14.29 17.57 -23.91
N HIS A 152 -13.93 16.42 -23.36
CA HIS A 152 -13.22 16.31 -22.09
C HIS A 152 -11.85 15.70 -22.35
N GLU A 153 -10.82 16.55 -22.30
CA GLU A 153 -9.43 16.15 -22.55
C GLU A 153 -8.96 15.01 -21.63
N GLU A 154 -9.53 14.90 -20.41
CA GLU A 154 -9.22 13.82 -19.45
C GLU A 154 -9.58 12.41 -19.91
N LEU A 155 -10.44 12.28 -20.94
CA LEU A 155 -10.83 10.99 -21.53
C LEU A 155 -10.05 10.69 -22.81
N HIS A 156 -9.33 11.67 -23.37
CA HIS A 156 -8.63 11.46 -24.62
C HIS A 156 -7.34 10.64 -24.38
N PRO A 157 -7.05 9.61 -25.20
CA PRO A 157 -5.86 8.79 -25.02
C PRO A 157 -4.54 9.57 -25.08
N SER A 158 -4.50 10.68 -25.81
CA SER A 158 -3.33 11.55 -25.90
C SER A 158 -2.91 12.12 -24.56
N SER A 159 -3.87 12.38 -23.66
CA SER A 159 -3.62 12.92 -22.32
C SER A 159 -2.86 11.93 -21.42
N TYR A 160 -2.91 10.64 -21.75
CA TYR A 160 -2.16 9.58 -21.07
C TYR A 160 -0.89 9.17 -21.84
N GLY A 161 -0.55 9.87 -22.93
CA GLY A 161 0.64 9.62 -23.73
C GLY A 161 0.49 8.55 -24.82
N PHE A 162 -0.74 8.11 -25.12
CA PHE A 162 -0.99 7.22 -26.25
C PHE A 162 -1.07 8.03 -27.55
N THR A 163 -0.19 7.73 -28.49
CA THR A 163 -0.21 8.28 -29.85
C THR A 163 -0.57 7.19 -30.85
N ASP A 164 -0.93 7.55 -32.09
CA ASP A 164 -1.33 6.57 -33.12
C ASP A 164 -0.28 5.47 -33.37
N ALA A 165 0.99 5.78 -33.14
CA ALA A 165 2.09 4.82 -33.24
C ALA A 165 2.05 3.75 -32.13
N THR A 166 1.56 4.08 -30.93
CA THR A 166 1.49 3.15 -29.79
C THR A 166 0.40 2.09 -29.98
N TRP A 167 -0.71 2.46 -30.63
CA TRP A 167 -1.88 1.58 -30.85
C TRP A 167 -1.61 0.41 -31.80
N THR A 168 -0.68 0.57 -32.74
CA THR A 168 -0.43 -0.40 -33.83
C THR A 168 0.67 -1.41 -33.51
N ALA A 169 1.49 -1.18 -32.48
CA ALA A 169 2.60 -2.06 -32.11
C ALA A 169 2.17 -3.46 -31.62
N GLY A 170 0.92 -3.62 -31.16
CA GLY A 170 0.34 -4.90 -30.78
C GLY A 170 -0.51 -5.59 -31.85
N SER A 171 -0.79 -4.92 -32.97
CA SER A 171 -1.70 -5.40 -34.01
C SER A 171 -0.99 -6.00 -35.22
N SER A 172 0.26 -6.45 -35.08
CA SER A 172 0.92 -7.28 -36.10
C SER A 172 0.32 -8.70 -36.17
N SER A 173 -1.01 -8.81 -36.12
CA SER A 173 -1.76 -9.88 -36.73
C SER A 173 -2.00 -9.46 -38.18
N THR A 174 -1.14 -9.95 -39.06
CA THR A 174 -1.39 -10.19 -40.49
C THR A 174 -2.60 -9.47 -41.06
N THR A 175 -2.42 -8.27 -41.61
CA THR A 175 -3.40 -7.65 -42.50
C THR A 175 -3.53 -8.54 -43.74
N CYS A 176 -4.48 -9.48 -43.69
CA CYS A 176 -4.90 -10.22 -44.86
C CYS A 176 -5.64 -9.23 -45.76
N SER A 177 -4.91 -8.62 -46.70
CA SER A 177 -5.48 -7.75 -47.74
C SER A 177 -6.64 -8.48 -48.41
N ALA A 178 -7.79 -7.81 -48.48
CA ALA A 178 -9.08 -8.33 -48.93
C ALA A 178 -9.14 -8.80 -50.41
N SER A 179 -8.00 -8.90 -51.09
CA SER A 179 -7.90 -9.26 -52.51
C SER A 179 -7.62 -10.74 -52.77
N ASN A 180 -7.40 -11.59 -51.75
CA ASN A 180 -7.13 -13.02 -52.01
C ASN A 180 -7.64 -13.96 -50.90
N THR A 181 -8.92 -14.32 -50.98
CA THR A 181 -9.68 -15.14 -50.01
C THR A 181 -9.34 -16.64 -49.98
N ARG A 182 -8.20 -17.10 -50.53
CA ARG A 182 -7.92 -18.55 -50.66
C ARG A 182 -6.72 -19.08 -49.86
N ARG A 183 -6.08 -18.31 -48.97
CA ARG A 183 -4.85 -18.80 -48.32
C ARG A 183 -4.70 -18.51 -46.82
N CYS A 184 -5.80 -18.50 -46.07
CA CYS A 184 -5.76 -18.47 -44.60
C CYS A 184 -6.59 -19.60 -44.01
N ALA A 185 -6.15 -20.83 -44.21
CA ALA A 185 -6.61 -21.99 -43.45
C ALA A 185 -5.44 -22.97 -43.29
N ARG A 186 -4.68 -22.79 -42.21
CA ARG A 186 -4.03 -23.83 -41.41
C ARG A 186 -3.32 -23.20 -40.22
#